data_AF-A0A3A6RJ65-F1
#
_entry.id   AF-A0A3A6RJ65-F1
#
_cell.length_a   1.000
_cell.length_b   1.000
_cell.length_c   1.000
_cell.angle_alpha   90.00
_cell.angle_beta   90.00
_cell.angle_gamma   90.00
#
_symmetry.space_group_name_H-M   'P 1'
#
loop_
_entity.id
_entity.type
_entity.pdbx_description
1 polymer ?
#
loop_
_entity_poly.entity_id
_entity_poly.type
_entity_poly.pdbx_seq_one_letter_code
_entity_poly.pdbx_strand_id
1 'polypeptide(L)'
;MNNGVTLGASEVSLSEASLADGSAPNPGALTQNGVIKVTAPDGLQTLTIGGIDVVTNGVGITSPQSITLPSGNTLTIIGYNPTTGEVTYTYTLTGPETHNQGDGTLNNEQIPVHAVDSDGDVTDGNINVHVTDDVPQAIADVGVVVEGGDVTVNVLGNDQAGADGPAAGGLIVGVRAGGDTSTPVVGGLNTVINGL
;
A
#
# COMPACT_ATOMS: atom_id res chain seq x y z
N MET A 1 -25.20 11.58 33.11
CA MET A 1 -25.59 11.66 31.70
C MET A 1 -24.64 10.71 31.02
N ASN A 2 -25.13 9.65 30.36
CA ASN A 2 -24.27 8.77 29.58
C ASN A 2 -23.72 9.62 28.43
N ASN A 3 -22.44 9.91 28.48
CA ASN A 3 -21.72 10.54 27.38
C ASN A 3 -20.72 9.50 26.88
N GLY A 4 -21.21 8.44 26.25
CA GLY A 4 -20.39 7.29 25.91
C GLY A 4 -19.15 7.59 25.06
N VAL A 5 -18.24 6.61 25.04
CA VAL A 5 -17.02 6.64 24.23
C VAL A 5 -17.30 6.78 22.72
N THR A 6 -16.47 7.56 22.01
CA THR A 6 -16.53 7.73 20.56
C THR A 6 -15.14 7.72 19.92
N LEU A 7 -15.08 7.30 18.66
CA LEU A 7 -13.87 7.26 17.84
C LEU A 7 -13.96 8.26 16.69
N GLY A 8 -12.88 9.01 16.46
CA GLY A 8 -12.70 9.83 15.28
C GLY A 8 -12.26 8.99 14.08
N ALA A 9 -12.47 9.53 12.88
CA ALA A 9 -11.92 8.92 11.66
C ALA A 9 -10.38 9.00 11.65
N SER A 10 -9.75 8.00 11.06
CA SER A 10 -8.30 7.97 10.85
C SER A 10 -8.00 7.21 9.56
N GLU A 11 -7.17 7.81 8.72
CA GLU A 11 -6.78 7.25 7.43
C GLU A 11 -5.31 7.54 7.13
N VAL A 12 -4.65 6.62 6.45
CA VAL A 12 -3.30 6.81 5.87
C VAL A 12 -3.26 6.19 4.48
N SER A 13 -2.51 6.84 3.58
CA SER A 13 -2.33 6.35 2.20
C SER A 13 -0.86 6.18 1.87
N LEU A 14 -0.53 5.04 1.25
CA LEU A 14 0.80 4.67 0.78
C LEU A 14 0.70 4.16 -0.66
N SER A 15 1.85 4.09 -1.32
CA SER A 15 1.95 3.54 -2.66
C SER A 15 3.12 2.57 -2.74
N GLU A 16 2.89 1.44 -3.37
CA GLU A 16 3.90 0.44 -3.63
C GLU A 16 5.01 0.94 -4.55
N ALA A 17 4.74 1.96 -5.37
CA ALA A 17 5.77 2.59 -6.20
C ALA A 17 6.94 3.12 -5.36
N SER A 18 6.70 3.42 -4.07
CA SER A 18 7.73 3.87 -3.12
C SER A 18 8.62 2.74 -2.59
N LEU A 19 8.28 1.48 -2.81
CA LEU A 19 9.09 0.33 -2.44
C LEU A 19 10.40 0.31 -3.24
N ALA A 20 11.39 -0.45 -2.77
CA ALA A 20 12.73 -0.45 -3.37
C ALA A 20 12.73 -0.87 -4.84
N ASP A 21 11.90 -1.86 -5.17
CA ASP A 21 11.73 -2.38 -6.53
C ASP A 21 10.57 -1.69 -7.30
N GLY A 22 9.92 -0.71 -6.67
CA GLY A 22 8.78 0.00 -7.24
C GLY A 22 9.15 0.99 -8.34
N SER A 23 8.13 1.57 -8.98
CA SER A 23 8.32 2.47 -10.12
C SER A 23 8.89 3.85 -9.78
N ALA A 24 8.76 4.28 -8.53
CA ALA A 24 9.30 5.54 -8.03
C ALA A 24 9.83 5.38 -6.59
N PRO A 25 10.94 4.64 -6.38
CA PRO A 25 11.39 4.26 -5.05
C PRO A 25 11.61 5.47 -4.13
N ASN A 26 10.96 5.45 -2.99
CA ASN A 26 11.02 6.52 -2.00
C ASN A 26 10.90 5.93 -0.58
N PRO A 27 12.03 5.56 0.05
CA PRO A 27 12.02 4.98 1.40
C PRO A 27 11.35 5.88 2.45
N GLY A 28 11.37 7.20 2.26
CA GLY A 28 10.74 8.17 3.17
C GLY A 28 9.21 8.17 3.10
N ALA A 29 8.61 7.67 2.01
CA ALA A 29 7.16 7.57 1.84
C ALA A 29 6.58 6.24 2.32
N LEU A 30 7.43 5.26 2.66
CA LEU A 30 6.99 3.96 3.16
C LEU A 30 6.45 4.00 4.59
N THR A 31 6.66 5.10 5.31
CA THR A 31 6.15 5.28 6.68
C THR A 31 5.30 6.52 6.76
N GLN A 32 4.02 6.34 7.11
CA GLN A 32 3.08 7.44 7.29
C GLN A 32 2.72 7.59 8.75
N ASN A 33 2.61 8.84 9.18
CA ASN A 33 2.12 9.18 10.51
C ASN A 33 0.61 9.33 10.47
N GLY A 34 -0.06 8.86 11.52
CA GLY A 34 -1.49 9.01 11.69
C GLY A 34 -1.86 9.38 13.12
N VAL A 35 -3.07 9.90 13.26
CA VAL A 35 -3.68 10.20 14.55
C VAL A 35 -5.09 9.64 14.54
N ILE A 36 -5.47 8.97 15.62
CA ILE A 36 -6.88 8.66 15.90
C ILE A 36 -7.27 9.33 17.21
N LYS A 37 -8.44 9.96 17.21
CA LYS A 37 -8.99 10.62 18.39
C LYS A 37 -10.00 9.69 19.06
N VAL A 38 -9.86 9.52 20.36
CA VAL A 38 -10.82 8.82 21.22
C VAL A 38 -11.37 9.81 22.22
N THR A 39 -12.69 9.97 22.26
CA THR A 39 -13.36 10.85 23.22
C THR A 39 -14.17 10.02 24.18
N ALA A 40 -13.80 10.04 25.47
CA ALA A 40 -14.51 9.39 26.56
C ALA A 40 -14.67 10.41 27.71
N PRO A 41 -15.75 11.20 27.72
CA PRO A 41 -16.01 12.24 28.72
C PRO A 41 -15.96 11.76 30.18
N ASP A 42 -16.36 10.52 30.43
CA ASP A 42 -16.36 9.89 31.76
C ASP A 42 -15.05 9.15 32.07
N GLY A 43 -14.06 9.23 31.17
CA GLY A 43 -12.73 8.65 31.29
C GLY A 43 -12.59 7.32 30.53
N LEU A 44 -11.49 7.18 29.78
CA LEU A 44 -11.22 5.99 28.99
C LEU A 44 -10.62 4.87 29.86
N GLN A 45 -11.22 3.67 29.84
CA GLN A 45 -10.78 2.54 30.65
C GLN A 45 -9.84 1.60 29.88
N THR A 46 -10.24 1.25 28.66
CA THR A 46 -9.51 0.33 27.77
C THR A 46 -9.48 0.89 26.36
N LEU A 47 -8.34 0.77 25.68
CA LEU A 47 -8.20 1.06 24.26
C LEU A 47 -7.22 0.07 23.64
N THR A 48 -7.69 -0.67 22.64
CA THR A 48 -6.86 -1.60 21.86
C THR A 48 -6.88 -1.19 20.40
N ILE A 49 -5.72 -1.13 19.75
CA ILE A 49 -5.56 -0.76 18.33
C ILE A 49 -4.70 -1.81 17.65
N GLY A 50 -5.24 -2.50 16.64
CA GLY A 50 -4.49 -3.50 15.88
C GLY A 50 -3.92 -4.64 16.73
N GLY A 51 -4.49 -4.88 17.92
CA GLY A 51 -3.99 -5.85 18.90
C GLY A 51 -3.00 -5.29 19.93
N ILE A 52 -2.65 -4.00 19.88
CA ILE A 52 -1.85 -3.31 20.89
C ILE A 52 -2.79 -2.69 21.94
N ASP A 53 -2.56 -3.02 23.21
CA ASP A 53 -3.27 -2.38 24.33
C ASP A 53 -2.66 -1.00 24.62
N VAL A 54 -3.29 0.04 24.06
CA VAL A 54 -2.86 1.44 24.16
C VAL A 54 -3.22 2.04 25.52
N VAL A 55 -4.38 1.67 26.07
CA VAL A 55 -4.83 2.04 27.41
C VAL A 55 -5.32 0.80 28.12
N THR A 56 -4.81 0.53 29.33
CA THR A 56 -5.25 -0.57 30.19
C THR A 56 -5.53 -0.02 31.58
N ASN A 57 -6.71 -0.31 32.13
CA ASN A 57 -7.13 0.19 33.43
C ASN A 57 -6.97 1.72 33.58
N GLY A 58 -7.20 2.47 32.49
CA GLY A 58 -7.12 3.93 32.44
C GLY A 58 -5.69 4.48 32.36
N VAL A 59 -4.70 3.59 32.28
CA VAL A 59 -3.29 3.93 32.15
C VAL A 59 -2.86 3.73 30.70
N GLY A 60 -2.43 4.81 30.04
CA GLY A 60 -1.88 4.76 28.69
C GLY A 60 -0.48 4.12 28.65
N ILE A 61 -0.08 3.68 27.46
CA ILE A 61 1.30 3.26 27.17
C ILE A 61 2.32 4.33 27.56
N THR A 62 3.49 3.90 27.98
CA THR A 62 4.61 4.77 28.42
C THR A 62 5.80 4.78 27.46
N SER A 63 5.78 3.89 26.47
CA SER A 63 6.76 3.78 25.40
C SER A 63 6.09 3.32 24.12
N PRO A 64 6.67 3.62 22.93
CA PRO A 64 6.16 3.09 21.68
C PRO A 64 6.08 1.56 21.67
N GLN A 65 5.05 1.03 21.01
CA GLN A 65 4.84 -0.40 20.82
C GLN A 65 4.53 -0.68 19.35
N SER A 66 5.00 -1.82 18.83
CA SER A 66 4.83 -2.19 17.43
C SER A 66 4.29 -3.60 17.29
N ILE A 67 3.53 -3.83 16.22
CA ILE A 67 3.02 -5.14 15.83
C ILE A 67 3.09 -5.30 14.31
N THR A 68 3.34 -6.54 13.87
CA THR A 68 3.17 -6.94 12.47
C THR A 68 1.70 -7.32 12.25
N LEU A 69 1.05 -6.63 11.33
CA LEU A 69 -0.34 -6.87 10.95
C LEU A 69 -0.46 -8.13 10.08
N PRO A 70 -1.68 -8.68 9.90
CA PRO A 70 -1.90 -9.81 9.00
C PRO A 70 -1.44 -9.57 7.55
N SER A 71 -1.42 -8.32 7.09
CA SER A 71 -0.86 -7.90 5.80
C SER A 71 0.67 -8.07 5.69
N GLY A 72 1.37 -8.26 6.81
CA GLY A 72 2.83 -8.23 6.91
C GLY A 72 3.39 -6.84 7.22
N ASN A 73 2.57 -5.79 7.15
CA ASN A 73 2.98 -4.42 7.43
C ASN A 73 3.08 -4.12 8.92
N THR A 74 3.75 -3.02 9.26
CA THR A 74 4.02 -2.68 10.66
C THR A 74 3.17 -1.51 11.12
N LEU A 75 2.41 -1.72 12.19
CA LEU A 75 1.79 -0.65 12.97
C LEU A 75 2.67 -0.35 14.19
N THR A 76 2.96 0.92 14.44
CA THR A 76 3.61 1.37 15.67
C THR A 76 2.78 2.43 16.35
N ILE A 77 2.31 2.16 17.57
CA ILE A 77 1.70 3.19 18.41
C ILE A 77 2.84 3.95 19.10
N ILE A 78 2.91 5.27 18.88
CA ILE A 78 3.96 6.14 19.42
C ILE A 78 3.59 6.59 20.83
N GLY A 79 2.34 6.99 21.05
CA GLY A 79 1.88 7.49 22.33
C GLY A 79 0.38 7.78 22.39
N TYR A 80 -0.11 8.00 23.61
CA TYR A 80 -1.47 8.41 23.90
C TYR A 80 -1.45 9.68 24.78
N ASN A 81 -2.20 10.70 24.37
CA ASN A 81 -2.40 11.91 25.16
C ASN A 81 -3.76 11.87 25.87
N PRO A 82 -3.82 11.64 27.19
CA PRO A 82 -5.07 11.56 27.94
C PRO A 82 -5.82 12.90 28.02
N THR A 83 -5.15 14.03 27.79
CA THR A 83 -5.79 15.36 27.80
C THR A 83 -6.59 15.61 26.52
N THR A 84 -6.04 15.23 25.37
CA THR A 84 -6.68 15.47 24.05
C THR A 84 -7.45 14.26 23.52
N GLY A 85 -7.16 13.06 24.05
CA GLY A 85 -7.69 11.79 23.57
C GLY A 85 -7.00 11.28 22.30
N GLU A 86 -5.87 11.86 21.91
CA GLU A 86 -5.17 11.52 20.67
C GLU A 86 -4.19 10.37 20.88
N VAL A 87 -4.27 9.37 20.01
CA VAL A 87 -3.25 8.35 19.84
C VAL A 87 -2.47 8.65 18.57
N THR A 88 -1.16 8.82 18.70
CA THR A 88 -0.25 8.98 17.57
C THR A 88 0.33 7.63 17.19
N TYR A 89 0.38 7.35 15.90
CA TYR A 89 0.93 6.09 15.38
C TYR A 89 1.67 6.31 14.06
N THR A 90 2.49 5.33 13.68
CA THR A 90 2.96 5.17 12.31
C THR A 90 2.47 3.87 11.71
N TYR A 91 2.24 3.88 10.41
CA TYR A 91 2.09 2.70 9.59
C TYR A 91 3.24 2.62 8.61
N THR A 92 3.87 1.45 8.50
CA THR A 92 4.97 1.21 7.56
C THR A 92 4.60 0.10 6.59
N LEU A 93 4.59 0.43 5.29
CA LEU A 93 4.51 -0.53 4.19
C LEU A 93 5.87 -1.21 4.05
N THR A 94 5.89 -2.53 4.22
CA THR A 94 7.12 -3.33 4.31
C THR A 94 7.44 -4.11 3.03
N GLY A 95 6.46 -4.28 2.16
CA GLY A 95 6.57 -5.01 0.90
C GLY A 95 5.31 -4.84 0.06
N PRO A 96 5.30 -5.42 -1.15
CA PRO A 96 4.11 -5.41 -1.99
C PRO A 96 3.01 -6.26 -1.33
N GLU A 97 1.78 -5.78 -1.43
CA GLU A 97 0.54 -6.46 -1.08
C GLU A 97 -0.04 -7.18 -2.30
N THR A 98 -1.06 -8.01 -2.09
CA THR A 98 -1.77 -8.65 -3.19
C THR A 98 -2.98 -7.82 -3.58
N HIS A 99 -3.00 -7.34 -4.83
CA HIS A 99 -4.16 -6.65 -5.40
C HIS A 99 -4.96 -7.58 -6.30
N ASN A 100 -6.29 -7.48 -6.21
CA ASN A 100 -7.17 -8.32 -7.02
C ASN A 100 -7.14 -7.96 -8.52
N GLN A 101 -6.65 -6.77 -8.87
CA GLN A 101 -6.55 -6.23 -10.24
C GLN A 101 -5.34 -5.29 -10.30
N GLY A 102 -4.40 -5.51 -11.23
CA GLY A 102 -3.32 -4.56 -11.51
C GLY A 102 -3.86 -3.45 -12.39
N ASP A 103 -3.77 -2.20 -11.94
CA ASP A 103 -4.14 -0.95 -12.67
C ASP A 103 -4.11 0.26 -11.69
N GLY A 104 -3.23 0.23 -10.67
CA GLY A 104 -3.22 1.24 -9.62
C GLY A 104 -4.40 1.08 -8.66
N THR A 105 -4.91 -0.15 -8.54
CA THR A 105 -5.99 -0.50 -7.61
C THR A 105 -5.57 -0.19 -6.18
N LEU A 106 -6.55 0.17 -5.35
CA LEU A 106 -6.34 0.35 -3.93
C LEU A 106 -6.63 -0.97 -3.19
N ASN A 107 -5.69 -1.39 -2.36
CA ASN A 107 -5.97 -2.34 -1.28
C ASN A 107 -6.31 -1.55 -0.02
N ASN A 108 -7.35 -1.99 0.69
CA ASN A 108 -7.84 -1.35 1.89
C ASN A 108 -7.63 -2.29 3.08
N GLU A 109 -6.64 -1.99 3.91
CA GLU A 109 -6.47 -2.65 5.20
C GLU A 109 -7.23 -1.87 6.29
N GLN A 110 -8.01 -2.60 7.09
CA GLN A 110 -8.75 -2.04 8.22
C GLN A 110 -8.15 -2.54 9.52
N ILE A 111 -7.48 -1.65 10.26
CA ILE A 111 -6.90 -1.96 11.55
C ILE A 111 -7.97 -1.74 12.62
N PRO A 112 -8.38 -2.78 13.36
CA PRO A 112 -9.47 -2.67 14.33
C PRO A 112 -9.09 -1.78 15.51
N VAL A 113 -10.05 -0.98 15.98
CA VAL A 113 -9.95 -0.12 17.15
C VAL A 113 -11.11 -0.47 18.09
N HIS A 114 -10.80 -0.77 19.34
CA HIS A 114 -11.78 -1.11 20.36
C HIS A 114 -11.57 -0.22 21.58
N ALA A 115 -12.62 0.48 22.03
CA ALA A 115 -12.56 1.38 23.16
C ALA A 115 -13.69 1.12 24.16
N VAL A 116 -13.35 1.20 25.45
CA VAL A 116 -14.28 1.06 26.58
C VAL A 116 -14.02 2.19 27.57
N ASP A 117 -15.06 2.91 28.00
CA ASP A 117 -14.94 3.93 29.05
C ASP A 117 -15.20 3.37 30.46
N SER A 118 -15.19 4.25 31.45
CA SER A 118 -15.15 3.89 32.87
C SER A 118 -16.49 3.40 33.43
N ASP A 119 -17.61 3.72 32.79
CA ASP A 119 -18.94 3.20 33.13
C ASP A 119 -19.39 2.05 32.21
N GLY A 120 -18.59 1.72 31.20
CA GLY A 120 -18.65 0.47 30.45
C GLY A 120 -19.29 0.58 29.08
N ASP A 121 -19.47 1.78 28.55
CA ASP A 121 -19.86 1.97 27.16
C ASP A 121 -18.71 1.55 26.24
N VAL A 122 -19.08 0.97 25.11
CA VAL A 122 -18.17 0.35 24.15
C VAL A 122 -18.35 0.99 22.78
N THR A 123 -17.24 1.25 22.09
CA THR A 123 -17.26 1.61 20.67
C THR A 123 -16.14 0.88 19.93
N ASP A 124 -16.49 0.37 18.75
CA ASP A 124 -15.57 -0.23 17.79
C ASP A 124 -15.44 0.64 16.54
N GLY A 125 -14.27 0.59 15.90
CA GLY A 125 -13.98 1.33 14.68
C GLY A 125 -12.74 0.79 13.98
N ASN A 126 -12.23 1.56 13.04
CA ASN A 126 -11.01 1.21 12.31
C ASN A 126 -10.14 2.43 12.01
N ILE A 127 -8.85 2.17 11.88
CA ILE A 127 -7.95 2.99 11.07
C ILE A 127 -7.98 2.39 9.66
N ASN A 128 -8.25 3.22 8.66
CA ASN A 128 -8.24 2.79 7.26
C ASN A 128 -6.87 3.05 6.64
N VAL A 129 -6.28 2.03 6.04
CA VAL A 129 -5.02 2.14 5.31
C VAL A 129 -5.32 1.87 3.84
N HIS A 130 -4.86 2.76 2.97
CA HIS A 130 -4.99 2.64 1.53
C HIS A 130 -3.61 2.43 0.90
N VAL A 131 -3.42 1.30 0.23
CA VAL A 131 -2.19 0.97 -0.49
C VAL A 131 -2.48 0.92 -1.99
N THR A 132 -1.96 1.91 -2.72
CA THR A 132 -2.04 1.93 -4.19
C THR A 132 -1.01 1.01 -4.80
N ASP A 133 -1.50 0.06 -5.60
CA ASP A 133 -0.73 -0.85 -6.45
C ASP A 133 0.26 -0.11 -7.35
N ASP A 134 1.42 -0.72 -7.57
CA ASP A 134 2.44 -0.22 -8.49
C ASP A 134 2.37 -0.96 -9.82
N VAL A 135 1.95 -0.26 -10.88
CA VAL A 135 1.72 -0.89 -12.17
C VAL A 135 3.00 -1.05 -12.99
N PRO A 136 3.12 -2.12 -13.78
CA PRO A 136 4.18 -2.26 -14.77
C PRO A 136 4.19 -1.08 -15.76
N GLN A 137 5.38 -0.60 -16.12
CA GLN A 137 5.58 0.46 -17.11
C GLN A 137 6.43 -0.07 -18.27
N ALA A 138 5.84 -0.15 -19.46
CA ALA A 138 6.54 -0.49 -20.69
C ALA A 138 7.00 0.79 -21.42
N ILE A 139 8.26 0.86 -21.80
CA ILE A 139 8.85 1.99 -22.51
C ILE A 139 9.25 1.56 -23.92
N ALA A 140 8.78 2.30 -24.92
CA ALA A 140 9.05 1.97 -26.32
C ALA A 140 10.55 1.86 -26.63
N ASP A 141 10.95 0.75 -27.25
CA ASP A 141 12.30 0.55 -27.73
C ASP A 141 12.51 1.04 -29.16
N VAL A 142 13.72 1.52 -29.45
CA VAL A 142 14.10 1.98 -30.80
C VAL A 142 15.37 1.30 -31.25
N GLY A 143 15.28 0.55 -32.35
CA GLY A 143 16.40 0.03 -33.11
C GLY A 143 16.51 0.73 -34.46
N VAL A 144 17.73 1.10 -34.85
CA VAL A 144 18.01 1.64 -36.19
C VAL A 144 19.04 0.73 -36.87
N VAL A 145 18.74 0.32 -38.09
CA VAL A 145 19.62 -0.53 -38.91
C VAL A 145 19.72 0.02 -40.32
N VAL A 146 20.87 -0.19 -40.96
CA VAL A 146 21.08 0.10 -42.37
C VAL A 146 20.90 -1.17 -43.20
N GLU A 147 20.69 -1.01 -44.51
CA GLU A 147 20.46 -2.15 -45.41
C GLU A 147 21.56 -3.22 -45.30
N GLY A 148 21.15 -4.47 -45.14
CA GLY A 148 22.04 -5.62 -44.98
C GLY A 148 22.65 -5.80 -43.59
N GLY A 149 22.30 -4.97 -42.60
CA GLY A 149 22.71 -5.11 -41.21
C GLY A 149 21.68 -5.83 -40.33
N ASP A 150 22.13 -6.28 -39.15
CA ASP A 150 21.28 -6.80 -38.08
C ASP A 150 21.15 -5.77 -36.95
N VAL A 151 20.01 -5.75 -36.27
CA VAL A 151 19.81 -4.96 -35.04
C VAL A 151 19.28 -5.87 -33.94
N THR A 152 19.92 -5.80 -32.77
CA THR A 152 19.47 -6.47 -31.54
C THR A 152 19.06 -5.40 -30.55
N VAL A 153 17.83 -5.48 -30.07
CA VAL A 153 17.27 -4.55 -29.08
C VAL A 153 16.78 -5.37 -27.88
N ASN A 154 17.14 -4.92 -26.67
CA ASN A 154 16.61 -5.52 -25.46
C ASN A 154 15.28 -4.86 -25.11
N VAL A 155 14.18 -5.56 -25.39
CA VAL A 155 12.81 -5.07 -25.17
C VAL A 155 12.38 -4.96 -23.71
N LEU A 156 13.26 -5.33 -22.77
CA LEU A 156 13.05 -5.21 -21.34
C LEU A 156 14.02 -4.19 -20.71
N GLY A 157 14.94 -3.62 -21.49
CA GLY A 157 16.08 -2.90 -20.95
C GLY A 157 15.71 -1.58 -20.25
N ASN A 158 14.58 -1.01 -20.62
CA ASN A 158 14.01 0.24 -20.13
C ASN A 158 12.62 0.05 -19.50
N ASP A 159 12.12 -1.18 -19.43
CA ASP A 159 10.84 -1.50 -18.81
C ASP A 159 10.97 -1.61 -17.30
N GLN A 160 9.88 -1.33 -16.59
CA GLN A 160 9.79 -1.48 -15.15
C GLN A 160 8.65 -2.40 -14.77
N ALA A 161 8.94 -3.38 -13.92
CA ALA A 161 7.99 -4.43 -13.58
C ALA A 161 6.90 -3.98 -12.59
N GLY A 162 7.15 -2.92 -11.83
CA GLY A 162 6.38 -2.62 -10.62
C GLY A 162 6.97 -3.32 -9.40
N ALA A 163 6.43 -3.00 -8.23
CA ALA A 163 6.93 -3.49 -6.94
C ALA A 163 6.67 -4.99 -6.67
N ASP A 164 5.66 -5.59 -7.33
CA ASP A 164 5.34 -7.02 -7.28
C ASP A 164 6.24 -7.87 -8.19
N GLY A 165 6.96 -7.22 -9.09
CA GLY A 165 7.82 -7.86 -10.08
C GLY A 165 7.05 -8.38 -11.29
N PRO A 166 7.73 -9.03 -12.24
CA PRO A 166 7.07 -9.48 -13.46
C PRO A 166 6.05 -10.56 -13.16
N ALA A 167 4.88 -10.48 -13.80
CA ALA A 167 3.90 -11.55 -13.81
C ALA A 167 4.54 -12.89 -14.22
N ALA A 168 3.92 -14.03 -13.88
CA ALA A 168 4.45 -15.36 -14.19
C ALA A 168 4.73 -15.61 -15.70
N GLY A 169 4.17 -14.79 -16.60
CA GLY A 169 4.43 -14.80 -18.05
C GLY A 169 5.57 -13.87 -18.51
N GLY A 170 6.23 -13.16 -17.59
CA GLY A 170 7.14 -12.05 -17.89
C GLY A 170 6.41 -10.75 -18.20
N LEU A 171 7.15 -9.65 -18.38
CA LEU A 171 6.58 -8.35 -18.79
C LEU A 171 6.17 -8.33 -20.27
N ILE A 172 6.78 -9.18 -21.10
CA ILE A 172 6.52 -9.20 -22.54
C ILE A 172 5.39 -10.18 -22.87
N VAL A 173 4.22 -9.62 -23.17
CA VAL A 173 3.06 -10.39 -23.66
C VAL A 173 3.00 -10.49 -25.20
N GLY A 174 3.82 -9.72 -25.93
CA GLY A 174 3.99 -9.87 -27.38
C GLY A 174 4.85 -8.78 -28.02
N VAL A 175 5.38 -9.07 -29.22
CA VAL A 175 6.15 -8.13 -30.06
C VAL A 175 5.48 -8.01 -31.42
N ARG A 176 5.25 -6.77 -31.89
CA ARG A 176 4.64 -6.44 -33.20
C ARG A 176 5.63 -5.64 -34.03
N ALA A 177 5.63 -5.86 -35.34
CA ALA A 177 6.29 -4.95 -36.27
C ALA A 177 5.35 -3.79 -36.67
N GLY A 178 5.91 -2.60 -36.84
CA GLY A 178 5.18 -1.36 -37.15
C GLY A 178 4.77 -0.57 -35.90
N GLY A 179 4.09 0.57 -36.08
CA GLY A 179 3.78 1.52 -34.99
C GLY A 179 2.35 1.46 -34.43
N ASP A 180 1.54 0.45 -34.80
CA ASP A 180 0.14 0.34 -34.36
C ASP A 180 0.05 -0.32 -32.98
N THR A 181 -0.26 0.46 -31.94
CA THR A 181 -0.46 -0.01 -30.56
C THR A 181 -1.94 -0.23 -30.20
N SER A 182 -2.86 -0.10 -31.15
CA SER A 182 -4.31 -0.07 -30.87
C SER A 182 -4.92 -1.44 -30.52
N THR A 183 -4.18 -2.54 -30.76
CA THR A 183 -4.62 -3.90 -30.43
C THR A 183 -3.49 -4.68 -29.75
N PRO A 184 -3.76 -5.39 -28.64
CA PRO A 184 -2.80 -6.30 -28.03
C PRO A 184 -2.30 -7.34 -29.05
N VAL A 185 -1.00 -7.64 -29.02
CA VAL A 185 -0.42 -8.67 -29.89
C VAL A 185 -0.85 -10.04 -29.39
N VAL A 186 -1.87 -10.62 -30.03
CA VAL A 186 -2.30 -12.01 -29.77
C VAL A 186 -2.02 -12.84 -31.02
N GLY A 187 -1.01 -13.72 -30.96
CA GLY A 187 -0.81 -14.78 -31.97
C GLY A 187 0.07 -14.48 -33.20
N GLY A 188 1.04 -13.55 -33.11
CA GLY A 188 1.91 -13.17 -34.25
C GLY A 188 3.38 -13.61 -34.16
N LEU A 189 3.79 -14.34 -33.12
CA LEU A 189 5.17 -14.81 -33.01
C LEU A 189 5.44 -15.82 -34.15
N ASN A 190 6.49 -15.58 -34.95
CA ASN A 190 6.92 -16.42 -36.08
C ASN A 190 6.09 -16.35 -37.38
N THR A 191 5.20 -15.36 -37.55
CA THR A 191 4.62 -15.08 -38.88
C THR A 191 5.54 -14.18 -39.68
N VAL A 192 6.09 -14.71 -40.79
CA VAL A 192 6.90 -13.93 -41.74
C VAL A 192 6.07 -12.77 -42.27
N ILE A 193 6.56 -11.55 -42.07
CA ILE A 193 6.02 -10.35 -42.70
C ILE A 193 6.59 -10.31 -44.11
N ASN A 194 5.80 -10.75 -45.09
CA ASN A 194 6.14 -10.55 -46.48
C ASN A 194 5.85 -9.08 -46.82
N GLY A 195 6.90 -8.31 -47.09
CA GLY A 195 6.77 -7.02 -47.76
C GLY A 195 6.23 -7.21 -49.19
N LEU A 196 5.64 -6.14 -49.73
CA LEU A 196 5.13 -6.10 -51.11
C LEU A 196 6.27 -6.13 -52.15
#